data_AF-A0A6M0J7M7-F1
#
_entry.id   AF-A0A6M0J7M7-F1
#
_cell.length_a   1.000
_cell.length_b   1.000
_cell.length_c   1.000
_cell.angle_alpha   90.00
_cell.angle_beta   90.00
_cell.angle_gamma   90.00
#
_symmetry.space_group_name_H-M   'P 1'
#
loop_
_entity.id
_entity.type
_entity.pdbx_description
1 polymer ?
#
loop_
_entity_poly.entity_id
_entity_poly.type
_entity_poly.pdbx_seq_one_letter_code
_entity_poly.pdbx_strand_id
1 'polypeptide(L)'
;MLKFTCLMIVGAVLSISAPAVAESRAVNISIGSIGGSLDNAALRTVRQIIGFAVGTSTVDKFIVYSPKTGSPVPIEGGLSACAEAGFGISNTRFNAFIQELRSVNPKPGTFYNLELTATCKPR
;
A
#
# COMPACT_ATOMS: atom_id res chain seq x y z
N MET A 1 -70.76 -14.94 -8.44
CA MET A 1 -69.37 -15.43 -8.39
C MET A 1 -68.44 -14.28 -8.77
N LEU A 2 -67.78 -13.67 -7.78
CA LEU A 2 -66.87 -12.53 -7.98
C LEU A 2 -65.43 -13.06 -7.94
N LYS A 3 -64.74 -13.07 -9.09
CA LYS A 3 -63.36 -13.57 -9.20
C LYS A 3 -62.40 -12.48 -8.71
N PHE A 4 -61.83 -12.68 -7.51
CA PHE A 4 -60.70 -11.93 -6.99
C PHE A 4 -59.47 -12.20 -7.85
N THR A 5 -58.99 -11.18 -8.55
CA THR A 5 -57.72 -11.26 -9.30
C THR A 5 -56.67 -10.52 -8.48
N CYS A 6 -55.89 -11.27 -7.68
CA CYS A 6 -54.72 -10.75 -6.96
C CYS A 6 -53.58 -10.55 -7.97
N LEU A 7 -53.32 -9.30 -8.34
CA LEU A 7 -52.14 -8.94 -9.12
C LEU A 7 -50.94 -8.79 -8.16
N MET A 8 -50.11 -9.83 -8.07
CA MET A 8 -48.87 -9.82 -7.28
C MET A 8 -47.83 -8.96 -8.01
N ILE A 9 -47.59 -7.74 -7.53
CA ILE A 9 -46.50 -6.88 -8.01
C ILE A 9 -45.21 -7.38 -7.35
N VAL A 10 -44.44 -8.18 -8.08
CA VAL A 10 -43.08 -8.58 -7.68
C VAL A 10 -42.17 -7.37 -7.89
N GLY A 11 -41.89 -6.64 -6.81
CA GLY A 11 -40.93 -5.55 -6.80
C GLY A 11 -39.51 -6.09 -6.99
N ALA A 12 -38.93 -5.87 -8.17
CA ALA A 12 -37.51 -6.11 -8.40
C ALA A 12 -36.68 -5.11 -7.58
N VAL A 13 -36.08 -5.58 -6.49
CA VAL A 13 -35.08 -4.80 -5.75
C VAL A 13 -33.83 -4.72 -6.63
N LEU A 14 -33.63 -3.57 -7.28
CA LEU A 14 -32.39 -3.25 -7.96
C LEU A 14 -31.31 -3.07 -6.89
N SER A 15 -30.54 -4.13 -6.66
CA SER A 15 -29.30 -4.09 -5.87
C SER A 15 -28.31 -3.17 -6.56
N ILE A 16 -28.31 -1.90 -6.15
CA ILE A 16 -27.30 -0.92 -6.54
C ILE A 16 -25.98 -1.40 -5.92
N SER A 17 -25.24 -2.21 -6.66
CA SER A 17 -23.84 -2.46 -6.37
C SER A 17 -23.12 -1.16 -6.67
N ALA A 18 -22.91 -0.34 -5.63
CA ALA A 18 -21.96 0.76 -5.72
C ALA A 18 -20.65 0.17 -6.26
N PRO A 19 -20.04 0.77 -7.30
CA PRO A 19 -18.76 0.29 -7.78
C PRO A 19 -17.81 0.32 -6.58
N ALA A 20 -17.30 -0.84 -6.20
CA ALA A 20 -16.22 -0.94 -5.23
C ALA A 20 -15.04 -0.22 -5.86
N VAL A 21 -14.91 1.08 -5.58
CA VAL A 21 -13.71 1.85 -5.91
C VAL A 21 -12.58 1.07 -5.27
N ALA A 22 -11.66 0.57 -6.09
CA ALA A 22 -10.51 -0.18 -5.62
C ALA A 22 -9.69 0.77 -4.74
N GLU A 23 -9.94 0.72 -3.44
CA GLU A 23 -9.24 1.50 -2.44
C GLU A 23 -7.75 1.15 -2.57
N SER A 24 -6.89 2.16 -2.72
CA SER A 24 -5.45 1.93 -2.78
C SER A 24 -4.96 1.53 -1.39
N ARG A 25 -5.12 0.25 -1.07
CA ARG A 25 -4.76 -0.35 0.23
C ARG A 25 -3.28 -0.66 0.34
N ALA A 26 -2.47 -0.30 -0.64
CA ALA A 26 -1.05 -0.62 -0.63
C ALA A 26 -0.20 0.49 -1.26
N VAL A 27 1.09 0.48 -0.93
CA VAL A 27 2.09 1.40 -1.47
C VAL A 27 3.37 0.64 -1.81
N ASN A 28 3.81 0.76 -3.07
CA ASN A 28 5.14 0.35 -3.49
C ASN A 28 6.13 1.43 -3.04
N ILE A 29 7.23 1.00 -2.44
CA ILE A 29 8.27 1.83 -1.85
C ILE A 29 9.56 1.47 -2.56
N SER A 30 10.26 2.45 -3.12
CA SER A 30 11.56 2.24 -3.74
C SER A 30 12.52 3.37 -3.38
N ILE A 31 13.63 3.03 -2.74
CA ILE A 31 14.74 3.95 -2.41
C ILE A 31 16.06 3.30 -2.84
N GLY A 32 16.94 4.06 -3.45
CA GLY A 32 18.23 3.55 -3.93
C GLY A 32 19.11 4.64 -4.53
N SER A 33 20.32 4.27 -4.94
CA SER A 33 21.27 5.21 -5.55
C SER A 33 21.02 5.38 -7.06
N ILE A 34 21.22 6.60 -7.57
CA ILE A 34 21.26 6.93 -9.01
C ILE A 34 22.69 7.01 -9.56
N GLY A 35 23.67 6.36 -8.91
CA GLY A 35 25.09 6.41 -9.28
C GLY A 35 25.96 7.27 -8.36
N GLY A 36 25.39 7.76 -7.25
CA GLY A 36 26.11 8.44 -6.16
C GLY A 36 26.11 7.65 -4.85
N SER A 37 26.48 8.28 -3.74
CA SER A 37 26.32 7.66 -2.42
C SER A 37 24.84 7.62 -2.03
N LEU A 38 24.37 6.44 -1.60
CA LEU A 38 23.04 6.30 -1.03
C LEU A 38 22.96 7.06 0.30
N ASP A 39 21.88 7.81 0.51
CA ASP A 39 21.55 8.40 1.79
C ASP A 39 21.09 7.32 2.77
N ASN A 40 22.07 6.72 3.46
CA ASN A 40 21.84 5.67 4.43
C ASN A 40 20.97 6.13 5.61
N ALA A 41 20.96 7.42 5.93
CA ALA A 41 20.08 7.96 6.98
C ALA A 41 18.62 7.91 6.51
N ALA A 42 18.34 8.36 5.28
CA ALA A 42 17.00 8.27 4.69
C ALA A 42 16.53 6.82 4.57
N LEU A 43 17.38 5.90 4.09
CA LEU A 43 17.06 4.46 4.02
C LEU A 43 16.71 3.88 5.40
N ARG A 44 17.47 4.24 6.44
CA ARG A 44 17.20 3.81 7.81
C ARG A 44 15.86 4.35 8.31
N THR A 45 15.57 5.63 8.08
CA THR A 45 14.29 6.24 8.45
C THR A 45 13.11 5.55 7.76
N VAL A 46 13.20 5.28 6.45
CA VAL A 46 12.15 4.53 5.73
C VAL A 46 11.93 3.15 6.36
N ARG A 47 13.01 2.41 6.66
CA ARG A 47 12.91 1.09 7.33
C ARG A 47 12.27 1.20 8.72
N GLN A 48 12.55 2.26 9.47
CA GLN A 48 11.96 2.50 10.79
C GLN A 48 10.46 2.82 10.71
N ILE A 49 10.05 3.70 9.80
CA ILE A 49 8.63 4.04 9.56
C ILE A 49 7.84 2.76 9.21
N ILE A 50 8.37 1.95 8.29
CA ILE A 50 7.78 0.67 7.91
C ILE A 50 7.69 -0.28 9.12
N GLY A 51 8.79 -0.45 9.86
CA GLY A 51 8.84 -1.33 11.04
C GLY A 51 7.83 -0.92 12.11
N PHE A 52 7.66 0.38 12.35
CA PHE A 52 6.64 0.90 13.26
C PHE A 52 5.21 0.64 12.75
N ALA A 53 4.97 0.84 11.45
CA ALA A 53 3.66 0.55 10.85
C ALA A 53 3.28 -0.94 10.94
N VAL A 54 4.25 -1.85 10.77
CA VAL A 54 4.07 -3.29 10.98
C VAL A 54 3.82 -3.59 12.46
N GLY A 55 4.65 -3.07 13.36
CA GLY A 55 4.52 -3.31 14.80
C GLY A 55 3.23 -2.76 15.42
N THR A 56 2.56 -1.80 14.75
CA THR A 56 1.27 -1.23 15.17
C THR A 56 0.08 -1.78 14.40
N SER A 57 0.28 -2.80 13.55
CA SER A 57 -0.74 -3.38 12.66
C SER A 57 -1.38 -2.39 11.68
N THR A 58 -0.72 -1.25 11.43
CA THR A 58 -1.13 -0.34 10.35
C THR A 58 -0.89 -0.98 8.99
N VAL A 59 0.15 -1.82 8.89
CA VAL A 59 0.51 -2.65 7.74
C VAL A 59 0.53 -4.10 8.21
N ASP A 60 -0.29 -4.97 7.60
CA ASP A 60 -0.28 -6.40 7.92
C ASP A 60 0.48 -7.25 6.89
N LYS A 61 0.65 -6.71 5.68
CA LYS A 61 1.37 -7.39 4.60
C LYS A 61 2.48 -6.50 4.08
N PHE A 62 3.70 -6.96 4.28
CA PHE A 62 4.92 -6.30 3.82
C PHE A 62 5.75 -7.26 2.98
N ILE A 63 5.97 -6.94 1.71
CA ILE A 63 6.75 -7.75 0.77
C ILE A 63 8.00 -6.99 0.39
N VAL A 64 9.18 -7.57 0.67
CA VAL A 64 10.46 -7.04 0.19
C VAL A 64 10.77 -7.67 -1.17
N TYR A 65 10.89 -6.85 -2.21
CA TYR A 65 11.32 -7.27 -3.55
C TYR A 65 12.84 -7.30 -3.66
N SER A 66 13.50 -6.31 -3.05
CA SER A 66 14.95 -6.24 -2.93
C SER A 66 15.34 -5.34 -1.74
N PRO A 67 16.49 -5.56 -1.09
CA PRO A 67 17.43 -6.66 -1.27
C PRO A 67 16.80 -8.01 -0.86
N LYS A 68 17.01 -9.06 -1.65
CA LYS A 68 16.75 -10.46 -1.29
C LYS A 68 17.85 -11.35 -1.87
N THR A 69 18.00 -12.57 -1.38
CA THR A 69 18.96 -13.54 -1.94
C THR A 69 18.75 -13.66 -3.45
N GLY A 70 19.81 -13.42 -4.24
CA GLY A 70 19.77 -13.44 -5.71
C GLY A 70 19.23 -12.17 -6.38
N SER A 71 18.92 -11.10 -5.63
CA SER A 71 18.46 -9.83 -6.20
C SER A 71 19.64 -8.95 -6.66
N PRO A 72 19.46 -8.11 -7.69
CA PRO A 72 20.52 -7.24 -8.21
C PRO A 72 20.88 -6.08 -7.27
N VAL A 73 20.07 -5.81 -6.24
CA VAL A 73 20.28 -4.72 -5.30
C VAL A 73 20.83 -5.28 -3.99
N PRO A 74 22.08 -4.97 -3.60
CA PRO A 74 22.62 -5.36 -2.30
C PRO A 74 21.95 -4.58 -1.17
N ILE A 75 22.16 -4.98 0.10
CA ILE A 75 21.46 -4.37 1.24
C ILE A 75 21.81 -2.90 1.46
N GLU A 76 23.01 -2.54 1.03
CA GLU A 76 23.58 -1.19 0.97
C GLU A 76 23.09 -0.41 -0.26
N GLY A 77 22.52 -1.10 -1.25
CA GLY A 77 22.08 -0.50 -2.52
C GLY A 77 20.68 0.10 -2.47
N GLY A 78 19.87 -0.21 -1.46
CA GLY A 78 18.54 0.37 -1.29
C GLY A 78 17.49 -0.55 -0.69
N LEU A 79 16.23 -0.28 -1.05
CA LEU A 79 15.05 -1.05 -0.71
C LEU A 79 14.02 -0.90 -1.84
N SER A 80 13.47 -2.01 -2.31
CA SER A 80 12.24 -2.07 -3.09
C SER A 80 11.28 -3.01 -2.36
N ALA A 81 10.12 -2.50 -1.99
CA ALA A 81 9.14 -3.23 -1.20
C ALA A 81 7.71 -2.77 -1.50
N CYS A 82 6.74 -3.49 -0.96
CA CYS A 82 5.35 -3.07 -0.92
C CYS A 82 4.80 -3.25 0.49
N ALA A 83 4.05 -2.26 0.98
CA ALA A 83 3.34 -2.28 2.25
C ALA A 83 1.83 -2.15 2.02
N GLU A 84 1.05 -3.07 2.56
CA GLU A 84 -0.41 -3.12 2.43
C GLU A 84 -1.09 -2.96 3.80
N ALA A 85 -2.10 -2.10 3.82
CA ALA A 85 -2.88 -1.73 4.98
C ALA A 85 -3.44 -2.96 5.70
N GLY A 86 -3.40 -2.93 7.03
CA GLY A 86 -3.93 -4.01 7.84
C GLY A 86 -5.45 -4.21 7.71
N PHE A 87 -5.92 -5.39 8.11
CA PHE A 87 -7.35 -5.70 8.16
C PHE A 87 -8.05 -4.78 9.15
N GLY A 88 -9.14 -4.14 8.73
CA GLY A 88 -9.89 -3.20 9.58
C GLY A 88 -9.21 -1.84 9.81
N ILE A 89 -8.01 -1.61 9.25
CA ILE A 89 -7.37 -0.30 9.28
C ILE A 89 -8.13 0.69 8.40
N SER A 90 -8.39 1.88 8.94
CA SER A 90 -9.04 2.98 8.22
C SER A 90 -8.09 3.65 7.24
N ASN A 91 -8.65 4.22 6.17
CA ASN A 91 -7.88 5.01 5.21
C ASN A 91 -7.11 6.14 5.86
N THR A 92 -7.70 6.80 6.86
CA THR A 92 -7.04 7.91 7.57
C THR A 92 -5.73 7.46 8.20
N ARG A 93 -5.72 6.29 8.85
CA ARG A 93 -4.53 5.75 9.49
C ARG A 93 -3.49 5.28 8.49
N PHE A 94 -3.91 4.59 7.43
CA PHE A 94 -2.98 4.18 6.36
C PHE A 94 -2.42 5.38 5.58
N ASN A 95 -3.23 6.41 5.33
CA ASN A 95 -2.78 7.66 4.71
C ASN A 95 -1.80 8.41 5.60
N ALA A 96 -1.97 8.41 6.92
CA ALA A 96 -0.99 8.99 7.85
C ALA A 96 0.38 8.31 7.71
N PHE A 97 0.42 6.99 7.61
CA PHE A 97 1.65 6.23 7.32
C PHE A 97 2.26 6.64 5.96
N ILE A 98 1.46 6.78 4.91
CA ILE A 98 1.95 7.24 3.60
C ILE A 98 2.50 8.67 3.68
N GLN A 99 1.88 9.56 4.46
CA GLN A 99 2.37 10.92 4.65
C GLN A 99 3.70 10.95 5.44
N GLU A 100 3.84 10.08 6.44
CA GLU A 100 5.10 9.92 7.16
C GLU A 100 6.22 9.46 6.22
N LEU A 101 5.95 8.49 5.34
CA LEU A 101 6.88 8.09 4.28
C LEU A 101 7.23 9.27 3.35
N ARG A 102 6.23 10.03 2.87
CA ARG A 102 6.45 11.20 2.00
C ARG A 102 7.24 12.31 2.65
N SER A 103 7.28 12.38 3.99
CA SER A 103 8.08 13.37 4.71
C SER A 103 9.59 13.11 4.63
N VAL A 104 10.01 11.91 4.23
CA VAL A 104 11.42 11.58 4.03
C VAL A 104 11.93 12.26 2.77
N ASN A 105 12.94 13.12 2.94
CA ASN A 105 13.58 13.83 1.84
C ASN A 105 15.07 13.43 1.74
N PRO A 106 15.42 12.43 0.90
CA PRO A 106 16.79 11.98 0.74
C PRO A 106 17.68 13.05 0.12
N LYS A 107 18.99 12.99 0.42
CA LYS A 107 19.99 13.83 -0.25
C LYS A 107 20.08 13.54 -1.76
N PRO A 108 20.53 14.52 -2.56
CA PRO A 108 20.84 14.31 -3.97
C PRO A 108 21.75 13.10 -4.18
N GLY A 109 21.52 12.34 -5.25
CA GLY A 109 22.21 11.06 -5.50
C GLY A 109 21.44 9.82 -5.01
N THR A 110 20.33 10.03 -4.29
CA THR A 110 19.37 8.98 -3.90
C THR A 110 18.02 9.24 -4.55
N PHE A 111 17.45 8.23 -5.22
CA PHE A 111 16.06 8.27 -5.63
C PHE A 111 15.17 7.74 -4.51
N TYR A 112 13.96 8.28 -4.39
CA TYR A 112 12.92 7.76 -3.52
C TYR A 112 11.55 7.94 -4.17
N ASN A 113 10.81 6.85 -4.29
CA ASN A 113 9.51 6.81 -4.94
C ASN A 113 8.49 6.04 -4.11
N LEU A 114 7.26 6.55 -4.13
CA LEU A 114 6.09 5.95 -3.49
C LEU A 114 4.95 5.89 -4.52
N GLU A 115 4.49 4.68 -4.83
CA GLU A 115 3.43 4.46 -5.81
C GLU A 115 2.27 3.70 -5.16
N LEU A 116 1.10 4.33 -5.14
CA LEU A 116 -0.11 3.71 -4.59
C LEU A 116 -0.59 2.58 -5.49
N THR A 117 -1.01 1.48 -4.88
CA THR A 117 -1.54 0.30 -5.57
C THR A 117 -2.69 -0.30 -4.77
N ALA A 118 -3.54 -1.09 -5.44
CA ALA A 118 -4.67 -1.74 -4.79
C ALA A 118 -4.22 -2.81 -3.78
N THR A 119 -3.17 -3.56 -4.10
CA THR A 119 -2.63 -4.64 -3.24
C THR A 119 -1.15 -4.88 -3.57
N CYS A 120 -0.41 -5.42 -2.60
CA CYS A 120 0.94 -5.90 -2.81
C CYS A 120 0.93 -7.21 -3.61
N LYS A 121 1.59 -7.20 -4.77
CA LYS A 121 1.73 -8.39 -5.62
C LYS A 121 3.08 -9.08 -5.36
N PRO A 122 3.14 -10.41 -5.27
CA PRO A 122 4.42 -11.12 -5.36
C PRO A 122 5.13 -10.80 -6.69
N ARG A 123 6.45 -10.77 -6.68
CA ARG A 123 7.30 -10.64 -7.88
C ARG A 123 8.22 -11.84 -8.01
#